data_AF-A0A1T4L7L5-F1
#
_entry.id   AF-A0A1T4L7L5-F1
#
_cell.length_a   1.000
_cell.length_b   1.000
_cell.length_c   1.000
_cell.angle_alpha   90.00
_cell.angle_beta   90.00
_cell.angle_gamma   90.00
#
_symmetry.space_group_name_H-M   'P 1'
#
loop_
_entity.id
_entity.type
_entity.pdbx_description
1 polymer ?
#
loop_
_entity_poly.entity_id
_entity_poly.type
_entity_poly.pdbx_seq_one_letter_code
_entity_poly.pdbx_strand_id
1 'polypeptide(L)'
;MKLFNLGKKEECSCQNRNENPNARILVLGACCKKSQDSYANVCQAVKELNLNEEVSNIGDNGMIASFGVMQTPALVIDKKVVTYGKLITCEDAKKFILDSGMVNG
;
A
#
# COMPACT_ATOMS: atom_id res chain seq x y z
N MET A 1 29.23 -19.72 31.72
CA MET A 1 27.81 -19.66 31.34
C MET A 1 27.69 -18.69 30.17
N LYS A 2 27.29 -19.17 28.98
CA LYS A 2 27.22 -18.36 27.76
C LYS A 2 26.04 -17.39 27.88
N LEU A 3 26.35 -16.12 28.09
CA LEU A 3 25.39 -15.02 28.07
C LEU A 3 25.00 -14.80 26.59
N PHE A 4 23.87 -15.37 26.19
CA PHE A 4 23.35 -15.21 24.84
C PHE A 4 22.95 -13.74 24.63
N ASN A 5 23.64 -13.16 23.65
CA ASN A 5 23.45 -11.83 23.12
C ASN A 5 22.02 -11.68 22.57
N LEU A 6 21.09 -11.15 23.37
CA LEU A 6 19.72 -10.86 22.93
C LEU A 6 19.71 -9.55 22.15
N GLY A 7 20.15 -9.65 20.89
CA GLY A 7 19.80 -8.66 19.87
C GLY A 7 18.29 -8.70 19.66
N LYS A 8 17.57 -7.74 20.23
CA LYS A 8 16.20 -7.43 19.83
C LYS A 8 16.26 -6.12 19.08
N LYS A 9 16.48 -6.23 17.77
CA LYS A 9 16.25 -5.15 16.82
C LYS A 9 14.76 -4.85 16.89
N GLU A 10 14.40 -3.75 17.54
CA GLU A 10 13.08 -3.15 17.40
C GLU A 10 13.11 -2.30 16.13
N GLU A 11 13.16 -2.98 15.00
CA GLU A 11 12.96 -2.46 13.65
C GLU A 11 12.09 -3.52 12.99
N CYS A 12 10.84 -3.18 12.67
CA CYS A 12 9.90 -4.11 12.07
C CYS A 12 10.55 -4.73 10.82
N SER A 13 10.78 -6.04 10.87
CA SER A 13 11.51 -6.82 9.87
C SER A 13 10.66 -7.07 8.63
N CYS A 14 10.37 -6.03 7.87
CA CYS A 14 9.82 -6.16 6.51
C CYS A 14 10.85 -5.65 5.51
N GLN A 15 12.05 -6.26 5.53
CA GLN A 15 12.97 -6.15 4.40
C GLN A 15 12.34 -6.89 3.22
N ASN A 16 11.56 -6.20 2.40
CA ASN A 16 11.34 -6.62 1.03
C ASN A 16 11.43 -5.41 0.09
N ARG A 17 12.55 -5.35 -0.64
CA ARG A 17 13.02 -4.26 -1.51
C ARG A 17 12.26 -4.13 -2.83
N ASN A 18 10.92 -4.21 -2.81
CA ASN A 18 10.11 -3.97 -4.02
C ASN A 18 9.00 -2.95 -3.73
N GLU A 19 9.35 -1.89 -3.03
CA GLU A 19 8.58 -0.66 -3.04
C GLU A 19 8.96 0.12 -4.30
N ASN A 20 8.08 0.12 -5.28
CA ASN A 20 8.17 0.90 -6.51
C ASN A 20 7.39 2.19 -6.29
N PRO A 21 8.01 3.30 -5.84
CA PRO A 21 7.32 4.58 -5.67
C PRO A 21 6.86 5.19 -7.01
N ASN A 22 7.31 4.64 -8.13
CA ASN A 22 6.86 4.99 -9.47
C ASN A 22 5.63 4.19 -9.94
N ALA A 23 5.19 3.20 -9.15
CA ALA A 23 3.92 2.54 -9.43
C ALA A 23 2.80 3.60 -9.40
N ARG A 24 1.87 3.51 -10.35
CA ARG A 24 0.70 4.39 -10.35
C ARG A 24 -0.21 4.09 -9.18
N ILE A 25 -0.29 2.83 -8.75
CA ILE A 25 -1.10 2.42 -7.61
C ILE A 25 -0.17 2.06 -6.45
N LEU A 26 -0.22 2.87 -5.40
CA LEU A 26 0.60 2.71 -4.20
C LEU A 26 -0.32 2.51 -3.00
N VAL A 27 -0.07 1.46 -2.23
CA VAL A 27 -0.75 1.19 -0.97
C VAL A 27 0.20 1.54 0.16
N LEU A 28 -0.12 2.57 0.92
CA LEU A 28 0.65 3.04 2.05
C LEU A 28 0.21 2.28 3.31
N GLY A 29 1.05 1.36 3.76
CA GLY A 29 0.83 0.57 4.96
C GLY A 29 1.17 -0.91 4.74
N ALA A 30 2.28 -1.36 5.32
CA ALA A 30 2.70 -2.76 5.31
C ALA A 30 2.63 -3.43 6.69
N CYS A 31 2.42 -2.68 7.77
CA CYS A 31 2.69 -3.14 9.14
C CYS A 31 1.55 -3.94 9.80
N CYS A 32 0.35 -4.00 9.21
CA CYS A 32 -0.84 -4.60 9.86
C CYS A 32 -1.63 -5.49 8.88
N LYS A 33 -2.32 -6.52 9.41
CA LYS A 33 -3.20 -7.41 8.62
C LYS A 33 -4.18 -6.63 7.74
N LYS A 34 -4.86 -5.61 8.31
CA LYS A 34 -5.79 -4.73 7.58
C LYS A 34 -5.16 -4.09 6.33
N SER A 35 -3.88 -3.73 6.39
CA SER A 35 -3.19 -3.12 5.26
C SER A 35 -2.81 -4.16 4.20
N GLN A 36 -2.47 -5.38 4.62
CA GLN A 36 -2.27 -6.52 3.71
C GLN A 36 -3.55 -6.91 2.99
N ASP A 37 -4.68 -6.97 3.72
CA ASP A 37 -6.01 -7.22 3.14
C ASP A 37 -6.36 -6.13 2.11
N SER A 38 -6.10 -4.86 2.43
CA SER A 38 -6.32 -3.74 1.51
C SER A 38 -5.48 -3.88 0.23
N TYR A 39 -4.21 -4.26 0.34
CA TYR A 39 -3.34 -4.50 -0.81
C TYR A 39 -3.83 -5.65 -1.69
N ALA A 40 -4.23 -6.78 -1.09
CA ALA A 40 -4.77 -7.92 -1.82
C ALA A 40 -6.04 -7.52 -2.59
N ASN A 41 -6.93 -6.75 -1.97
CA ASN A 41 -8.15 -6.25 -2.58
C ASN A 41 -7.88 -5.31 -3.76
N VAL A 42 -6.92 -4.40 -3.62
CA VAL A 42 -6.51 -3.48 -4.70
C VAL A 42 -5.90 -4.26 -5.87
N CYS A 43 -5.04 -5.24 -5.59
CA CYS A 43 -4.46 -6.11 -6.62
C CYS A 43 -5.55 -6.89 -7.38
N GLN A 44 -6.56 -7.39 -6.67
CA GLN A 44 -7.69 -8.06 -7.31
C GLN A 44 -8.52 -7.10 -8.15
N ALA A 45 -8.82 -5.89 -7.67
CA ALA A 45 -9.54 -4.86 -8.41
C ALA A 45 -8.83 -4.49 -9.73
N VAL A 46 -7.51 -4.32 -9.70
CA VAL A 46 -6.69 -4.03 -10.89
C VAL A 46 -6.77 -5.17 -11.92
N LYS A 47 -6.70 -6.42 -11.46
CA LYS A 47 -6.88 -7.60 -12.31
C LYS A 47 -8.28 -7.69 -12.91
N GLU A 48 -9.32 -7.44 -12.13
CA GLU A 48 -10.71 -7.42 -12.61
C GLU A 48 -10.93 -6.34 -13.67
N LEU A 49 -10.31 -5.17 -13.49
CA LEU A 49 -10.34 -4.07 -14.44
C LEU A 49 -9.41 -4.30 -15.66
N ASN A 50 -8.71 -5.44 -15.73
CA ASN A 50 -7.74 -5.77 -16.78
C ASN A 50 -6.67 -4.68 -16.98
N LEU A 51 -6.30 -4.00 -15.90
CA LEU A 51 -5.27 -2.97 -15.90
C LEU A 51 -3.89 -3.64 -15.78
N ASN A 52 -2.95 -3.30 -16.69
CA ASN A 52 -1.55 -3.72 -16.60
C ASN A 52 -0.74 -2.80 -15.65
N GLU A 53 -1.39 -2.39 -14.57
CA GLU A 53 -0.85 -1.42 -13.62
C GLU A 53 -0.17 -2.17 -12.47
N GLU A 54 1.07 -1.80 -12.14
CA GLU A 54 1.76 -2.37 -10.99
C GLU A 54 1.18 -1.77 -9.69
N VAL A 55 0.82 -2.65 -8.76
CA VAL A 55 0.42 -2.27 -7.40
C VAL A 55 1.63 -2.44 -6.50
N SER A 56 2.08 -1.37 -5.86
CA SER A 56 3.19 -1.43 -4.91
C SER A 56 2.72 -1.09 -3.50
N ASN A 57 3.31 -1.74 -2.49
CA ASN A 57 3.01 -1.46 -1.08
C ASN A 57 4.20 -0.74 -0.44
N ILE A 58 3.97 0.47 0.06
CA ILE A 58 4.96 1.28 0.74
C ILE A 58 4.74 1.12 2.25
N GLY A 59 5.70 0.47 2.90
CA GLY A 59 5.75 0.33 4.36
C GLY A 59 6.62 1.38 5.05
N ASP A 60 7.32 2.21 4.28
CA ASP A 60 8.29 3.16 4.80
C ASP A 60 7.59 4.40 5.38
N ASN A 61 7.74 4.60 6.70
CA ASN A 61 7.12 5.72 7.40
C ASN A 61 7.58 7.09 6.84
N GLY A 62 8.79 7.19 6.29
CA GLY A 62 9.30 8.43 5.69
C GLY A 62 8.57 8.78 4.39
N MET A 63 8.34 7.78 3.53
CA MET A 63 7.51 7.94 2.32
C MET A 63 6.07 8.30 2.68
N ILE A 64 5.46 7.58 3.64
CA ILE A 64 4.06 7.80 4.06
C ILE A 64 3.86 9.26 4.55
N ALA A 65 4.81 9.77 5.34
CA ALA A 65 4.81 11.15 5.80
C ALA A 65 4.98 12.16 4.64
N SER A 66 5.80 11.84 3.63
CA SER A 66 5.94 12.68 2.42
C SER A 66 4.65 12.78 1.60
N PHE A 67 3.82 11.73 1.60
CA PHE A 67 2.48 11.77 1.00
C PHE A 67 1.44 12.52 1.87
N GLY A 68 1.82 12.99 3.07
CA GLY A 68 0.91 13.71 3.97
C GLY A 68 -0.13 12.81 4.65
N VAL A 69 0.09 11.49 4.66
CA VAL A 69 -0.85 10.55 5.28
C VAL A 69 -0.52 10.40 6.76
N MET A 70 -1.46 10.78 7.63
CA MET A 70 -1.31 10.62 9.07
C MET A 70 -1.80 9.26 9.60
N GLN A 71 -2.66 8.58 8.85
CA GLN A 71 -3.25 7.29 9.26
C GLN A 71 -3.20 6.28 8.11
N THR A 72 -2.60 5.13 8.36
CA THR A 72 -2.57 3.99 7.44
C THR A 72 -3.64 2.95 7.83
N PRO A 73 -4.16 2.15 6.88
CA PRO A 73 -3.78 2.06 5.46
C PRO A 73 -4.28 3.22 4.60
N ALA A 74 -3.50 3.62 3.59
CA ALA A 74 -3.92 4.58 2.57
C ALA A 74 -3.68 4.06 1.15
N LEU A 75 -4.50 4.50 0.22
CA LEU A 75 -4.38 4.20 -1.21
C LEU A 75 -4.07 5.49 -1.95
N VAL A 76 -3.08 5.39 -2.83
CA VAL A 76 -2.63 6.46 -3.70
C VAL A 76 -2.71 5.94 -5.13
N ILE A 77 -3.34 6.73 -6.00
CA ILE A 77 -3.47 6.45 -7.41
C ILE A 77 -2.93 7.66 -8.16
N ASP A 78 -2.02 7.46 -9.10
CA ASP A 78 -1.35 8.51 -9.87
C ASP A 78 -0.74 9.61 -8.97
N LYS A 79 -0.06 9.18 -7.89
CA LYS A 79 0.52 10.06 -6.84
C LYS A 79 -0.51 10.91 -6.08
N LYS A 80 -1.81 10.66 -6.24
CA LYS A 80 -2.90 11.31 -5.52
C LYS A 80 -3.46 10.38 -4.46
N VAL A 81 -3.53 10.85 -3.21
CA VAL A 81 -4.17 10.09 -2.13
C VAL A 81 -5.68 10.06 -2.38
N VAL A 82 -6.23 8.87 -2.61
CA VAL A 82 -7.68 8.68 -2.86
C VAL A 82 -8.43 8.31 -1.57
N THR A 83 -7.78 7.59 -0.66
CA THR A 83 -8.37 7.25 0.64
C THR A 83 -7.28 6.94 1.67
N TYR A 84 -7.57 7.14 2.95
CA TYR A 84 -6.67 6.85 4.07
C TYR A 84 -7.45 6.51 5.33
N GLY A 85 -6.85 5.72 6.22
CA GLY A 85 -7.41 5.35 7.52
C GLY A 85 -8.61 4.38 7.46
N LYS A 86 -8.94 3.81 6.29
CA LYS A 86 -10.05 2.87 6.10
C LYS A 86 -9.60 1.63 5.34
N LEU A 87 -10.18 0.48 5.67
CA LEU A 87 -10.00 -0.75 4.90
C LEU A 87 -10.51 -0.54 3.47
N ILE A 88 -9.65 -0.78 2.48
CA ILE A 88 -10.02 -0.70 1.07
C ILE A 88 -10.54 -2.07 0.63
N THR A 89 -11.80 -2.14 0.20
CA THR A 89 -12.39 -3.34 -0.39
C THR A 89 -12.14 -3.38 -1.90
N CYS A 90 -12.31 -4.54 -2.55
CA CYS A 90 -12.19 -4.62 -4.02
C CYS A 90 -13.16 -3.67 -4.73
N GLU A 91 -14.39 -3.54 -4.24
CA GLU A 91 -15.39 -2.65 -4.84
C GLU A 91 -15.01 -1.18 -4.70
N ASP A 92 -14.55 -0.78 -3.51
CA ASP A 92 -14.08 0.59 -3.28
C ASP A 92 -12.83 0.88 -4.13
N ALA A 93 -11.87 -0.05 -4.19
CA ALA A 93 -10.68 0.08 -5.04
C ALA A 93 -11.06 0.29 -6.51
N LYS A 94 -11.99 -0.50 -7.05
CA LYS A 94 -12.50 -0.32 -8.42
C LYS A 94 -13.08 1.07 -8.61
N LYS A 95 -13.91 1.55 -7.66
CA LYS A 95 -14.50 2.90 -7.71
C LYS A 95 -13.42 3.99 -7.70
N PHE A 96 -12.41 3.89 -6.85
CA PHE A 96 -11.33 4.88 -6.79
C PHE A 96 -10.48 4.88 -8.06
N ILE A 97 -10.20 3.71 -8.64
CA ILE A 97 -9.48 3.58 -9.92
C ILE A 97 -10.31 4.19 -11.07
N LEU A 98 -11.62 3.96 -11.08
CA LEU A 98 -12.57 4.56 -12.02
C LEU A 98 -12.63 6.10 -11.87
N ASP A 99 -12.77 6.58 -10.64
CA ASP A 99 -12.83 8.02 -10.31
C ASP A 99 -11.52 8.75 -10.65
N SER A 100 -10.38 8.05 -10.51
CA SER A 100 -9.06 8.58 -10.90
C SER A 100 -8.87 8.69 -12.42
N GLY A 101 -9.83 8.23 -13.22
CA GLY A 101 -9.84 8.38 -14.68
C GLY A 101 -9.02 7.35 -15.45
N MET A 102 -8.55 6.27 -14.80
CA MET A 102 -7.70 5.24 -15.42
C MET A 102 -8.43 4.31 -16.41
N VAL A 103 -9.75 4.46 -16.53
CA VAL A 103 -10.64 3.63 -17.36
C VAL A 103 -11.54 4.58 -18.14
N ASN A 104 -10.94 5.18 -19.17
CA ASN A 104 -11.67 5.74 -20.29
C ASN A 104 -11.08 5.09 -21.54
N GLY A 105 -11.66 3.95 -21.91
CA GLY A 105 -11.38 3.20 -23.13
C GLY A 105 -12.68 2.63 -23.65
#